data_AF-D7FIR2-F1
#
_entry.id   AF-D7FIR2-F1
#
_cell.length_a   1.000
_cell.length_b   1.000
_cell.length_c   1.000
_cell.angle_alpha   90.00
_cell.angle_beta   90.00
_cell.angle_gamma   90.00
#
_symmetry.space_group_name_H-M   'P 1'
#
loop_
_entity.id
_entity.type
_entity.pdbx_description
1 polymer ?
#
loop_
_entity_poly.entity_id
_entity_poly.type
_entity_poly.pdbx_seq_one_letter_code
_entity_poly.pdbx_strand_id
1 'polypeptide(L)'
;MPVKNERVVLTQAELDRIRAKVTKTPETDADARRRHLKVLSDERVSHWPNTLEAQRQNKENWKKQQEDLVEAKRRDVDKEEALLQRQMRAETIKRANDKLYEQTGKMKLLRSNLLYAEVIETRKEQIAEKAERHTDAQALAAAYHQEVIRKVAEGDAAEKATADARAAKARTTARDQQQQLREFQTSYIASLVKAKEDGDETQRAAKAAIEAEEDEKRALKLKNRAEMEKMLTANKDLHQRRAERISEELAYMEKCRQQRDVLDRAARARKSLETKRFNEKQAIRQQMIDKATRELEASRKAEDNKEEKEALQQRQKEDDAAANKTKAREELRLQIDRSRAIQIRQRAEKEEAQRAEDKEINAYFRQRTSEMDRLDKEEEAARLAREKQLRNSQKLQARERNAKDRALQAYETVNHARTIAAQGDEDDRFKKIVHGYIDDFNAKGKSTYLLHRTLNHKNPDMFPAGNLNL
;
A
#
# COMPACT_ATOMS: atom_id res chain seq x y z
N MET A 1 -49.63 -47.43 -60.44
CA MET A 1 -50.33 -48.73 -60.48
C MET A 1 -51.75 -48.55 -59.97
N PRO A 2 -52.79 -48.49 -60.81
CA PRO A 2 -54.17 -48.49 -60.35
C PRO A 2 -54.58 -49.91 -59.92
N VAL A 3 -55.04 -50.07 -58.68
CA VAL A 3 -55.53 -51.36 -58.16
C VAL A 3 -56.91 -51.63 -58.75
N LYS A 4 -57.08 -52.76 -59.46
CA LYS A 4 -58.38 -53.22 -59.93
C LYS A 4 -59.20 -53.75 -58.75
N ASN A 5 -60.28 -53.06 -58.38
CA ASN A 5 -61.27 -53.58 -57.45
C ASN A 5 -62.15 -54.63 -58.14
N GLU A 6 -61.77 -55.89 -58.06
CA GLU A 6 -62.63 -57.00 -58.45
C GLU A 6 -63.73 -57.20 -57.38
N ARG A 7 -65.00 -56.98 -57.78
CA ARG A 7 -66.16 -57.22 -56.90
C ARG A 7 -66.39 -58.73 -56.80
N VAL A 8 -65.94 -59.33 -55.70
CA VAL A 8 -66.29 -60.71 -55.33
C VAL A 8 -67.78 -60.77 -54.98
N VAL A 9 -68.58 -61.39 -55.85
CA VAL A 9 -70.00 -61.65 -55.60
C VAL A 9 -70.11 -62.97 -54.84
N LEU A 10 -70.12 -62.89 -53.51
CA LEU A 10 -70.39 -64.05 -52.65
C LEU A 10 -71.83 -64.54 -52.89
N THR A 11 -71.97 -65.84 -53.13
CA THR A 11 -73.30 -66.44 -53.26
C THR A 11 -73.99 -66.56 -51.90
N GLN A 12 -75.32 -66.54 -51.90
CA GLN A 12 -76.11 -66.59 -50.66
C GLN A 12 -75.82 -67.87 -49.85
N ALA A 13 -75.55 -68.98 -50.55
CA ALA A 13 -75.13 -70.25 -49.96
C ALA A 13 -73.75 -70.20 -49.25
N GLU A 14 -72.79 -69.45 -49.77
CA GLU A 14 -71.49 -69.24 -49.10
C GLU A 14 -71.63 -68.40 -47.85
N LEU A 15 -72.50 -67.39 -47.90
CA LEU A 15 -72.81 -66.50 -46.77
C LEU A 15 -73.43 -67.29 -45.60
N ASP A 16 -74.36 -68.19 -45.88
CA ASP A 16 -74.96 -69.04 -44.85
C ASP A 16 -74.02 -70.15 -44.35
N ARG A 17 -73.12 -70.67 -45.20
CA ARG A 17 -72.04 -71.59 -44.77
C ARG A 17 -71.03 -70.91 -43.83
N ILE A 18 -70.72 -69.63 -44.05
CA ILE A 18 -69.85 -68.85 -43.15
C ILE A 18 -70.57 -68.61 -41.82
N ARG A 19 -71.85 -68.23 -41.85
CA ARG A 19 -72.67 -68.06 -40.63
C ARG A 19 -72.68 -69.32 -39.77
N ALA A 20 -72.89 -70.49 -40.37
CA ALA A 20 -72.88 -71.78 -39.67
C ALA A 20 -71.52 -72.17 -39.04
N LYS A 21 -70.40 -71.59 -39.50
CA LYS A 21 -69.06 -71.81 -38.92
C LYS A 21 -68.63 -70.78 -37.87
N VAL A 22 -69.23 -69.59 -37.88
CA VAL A 22 -68.91 -68.49 -36.95
C VAL A 22 -69.88 -68.46 -35.76
N THR A 23 -71.05 -69.10 -35.87
CA THR A 23 -71.90 -69.38 -34.71
C THR A 23 -71.16 -70.26 -33.70
N LYS A 24 -70.84 -69.67 -32.54
CA LYS A 24 -70.23 -70.37 -31.41
C LYS A 24 -71.08 -71.60 -31.07
N THR A 25 -70.44 -72.76 -30.99
CA THR A 25 -71.05 -73.94 -30.36
C THR A 25 -71.52 -73.54 -28.95
N PRO A 26 -72.76 -73.87 -28.55
CA PRO A 26 -73.27 -73.53 -27.22
C PRO A 26 -72.36 -74.15 -26.17
N GLU A 27 -72.03 -73.37 -25.14
CA GLU A 27 -71.06 -73.78 -24.13
C GLU A 27 -71.63 -74.95 -23.32
N THR A 28 -70.89 -76.06 -23.28
CA THR A 28 -71.29 -77.23 -22.49
C THR A 28 -71.19 -76.88 -21.00
N ASP A 29 -72.05 -77.45 -20.15
CA ASP A 29 -71.95 -77.30 -18.69
C ASP A 29 -70.55 -77.70 -18.16
N ALA A 30 -69.90 -78.67 -18.82
CA ALA A 30 -68.51 -79.04 -18.55
C ALA A 30 -67.49 -77.90 -18.78
N ASP A 31 -67.70 -77.05 -19.79
CA ASP A 31 -66.83 -75.92 -20.10
C ASP A 31 -67.04 -74.76 -19.11
N ALA A 32 -68.29 -74.52 -18.71
CA ALA A 32 -68.63 -73.57 -17.65
C ALA A 32 -67.98 -73.96 -16.31
N ARG A 33 -68.11 -75.23 -15.90
CA ARG A 33 -67.43 -75.77 -14.71
C ARG A 33 -65.91 -75.67 -14.80
N ARG A 34 -65.32 -75.99 -15.96
CA ARG A 34 -63.86 -75.86 -16.19
C ARG A 34 -63.38 -74.42 -16.04
N ARG A 35 -64.13 -73.44 -16.54
CA ARG A 35 -63.82 -72.01 -16.34
C ARG A 35 -63.93 -71.60 -14.88
N HIS A 36 -64.98 -72.00 -14.17
CA HIS A 36 -65.13 -71.70 -12.75
C HIS A 36 -63.99 -72.30 -11.91
N LEU A 37 -63.60 -73.55 -12.17
CA LEU A 37 -62.48 -74.19 -11.48
C LEU A 37 -61.14 -73.53 -11.84
N LYS A 38 -60.98 -73.05 -13.09
CA LYS A 38 -59.82 -72.26 -13.47
C LYS A 38 -59.75 -70.93 -12.70
N VAL A 39 -60.86 -70.18 -12.60
CA VAL A 39 -60.91 -68.93 -11.82
C VAL A 39 -60.51 -69.16 -10.37
N LEU A 40 -61.09 -70.16 -9.68
CA LEU A 40 -60.70 -70.52 -8.31
C LEU A 40 -59.22 -70.93 -8.19
N SER A 41 -58.67 -71.57 -9.22
CA SER A 41 -57.24 -71.93 -9.26
C SER A 41 -56.35 -70.71 -9.45
N ASP A 42 -56.71 -69.81 -10.37
CA ASP A 42 -55.98 -68.56 -10.64
C ASP A 42 -56.02 -67.62 -9.42
N GLU A 43 -57.17 -67.53 -8.73
CA GLU A 43 -57.34 -66.85 -7.43
C GLU A 43 -56.49 -67.45 -6.32
N ARG A 44 -56.33 -68.79 -6.28
CA ARG A 44 -55.46 -69.43 -5.29
C ARG A 44 -53.98 -69.20 -5.61
N VAL A 45 -53.61 -69.22 -6.90
CA VAL A 45 -52.23 -69.00 -7.38
C VAL A 45 -51.78 -67.55 -7.19
N SER A 46 -52.67 -66.56 -7.28
CA SER A 46 -52.31 -65.15 -7.04
C SER A 46 -51.85 -64.88 -5.60
N HIS A 47 -52.29 -65.69 -4.64
CA HIS A 47 -51.89 -65.62 -3.24
C HIS A 47 -50.60 -66.41 -2.91
N TRP A 48 -49.99 -67.10 -3.89
CA TRP A 48 -48.80 -67.93 -3.67
C TRP A 48 -47.51 -67.09 -3.78
N PRO A 49 -46.75 -66.89 -2.67
CA PRO A 49 -45.58 -66.01 -2.66
C PRO A 49 -44.35 -66.60 -3.39
N ASN A 50 -44.42 -67.87 -3.80
CA ASN A 50 -43.36 -68.62 -4.46
C ASN A 50 -43.57 -68.80 -5.98
N THR A 51 -44.57 -68.14 -6.58
CA THR A 51 -44.69 -68.08 -8.05
C THR A 51 -43.56 -67.24 -8.65
N LEU A 52 -43.15 -67.54 -9.89
CA LEU A 52 -42.12 -66.74 -10.59
C LEU A 52 -42.55 -65.26 -10.75
N GLU A 53 -43.84 -65.00 -10.86
CA GLU A 53 -44.39 -63.66 -10.95
C GLU A 53 -44.33 -62.92 -9.60
N ALA A 54 -44.76 -63.55 -8.50
CA ALA A 54 -44.60 -63.00 -7.15
C ALA A 54 -43.11 -62.76 -6.81
N GLN A 55 -42.20 -63.67 -7.21
CA GLN A 55 -40.76 -63.48 -7.02
C GLN A 55 -40.20 -62.31 -7.83
N ARG A 56 -40.68 -62.08 -9.06
CA ARG A 56 -40.32 -60.91 -9.87
C ARG A 56 -40.83 -59.63 -9.24
N GLN A 57 -42.12 -59.58 -8.88
CA GLN A 57 -42.73 -58.43 -8.20
C GLN A 57 -42.03 -58.12 -6.87
N ASN A 58 -41.69 -59.13 -6.06
CA ASN A 58 -40.94 -58.93 -4.81
C ASN A 58 -39.53 -58.39 -5.07
N LYS A 59 -38.85 -58.83 -6.13
CA LYS A 59 -37.53 -58.30 -6.53
C LYS A 59 -37.61 -56.86 -7.05
N GLU A 60 -38.65 -56.51 -7.77
CA GLU A 60 -38.91 -55.15 -8.27
C GLU A 60 -39.32 -54.21 -7.12
N ASN A 61 -40.22 -54.64 -6.24
CA ASN A 61 -40.58 -53.93 -5.02
C ASN A 61 -39.38 -53.72 -4.10
N TRP A 62 -38.50 -54.73 -3.94
CA TRP A 62 -37.26 -54.58 -3.18
C TRP A 62 -36.30 -53.56 -3.82
N LYS A 63 -36.11 -53.61 -5.14
CA LYS A 63 -35.30 -52.59 -5.86
C LYS A 63 -35.87 -51.20 -5.64
N LYS A 64 -37.18 -51.02 -5.82
CA LYS A 64 -37.87 -49.76 -5.62
C LYS A 64 -37.71 -49.26 -4.18
N GLN A 65 -37.87 -50.13 -3.19
CA GLN A 65 -37.61 -49.80 -1.78
C GLN A 65 -36.15 -49.37 -1.54
N GLN A 66 -35.16 -50.02 -2.18
CA GLN A 66 -33.75 -49.58 -2.08
C GLN A 66 -33.53 -48.22 -2.75
N GLU A 67 -34.13 -47.98 -3.92
CA GLU A 67 -34.09 -46.70 -4.63
C GLU A 67 -34.74 -45.58 -3.80
N ASP A 68 -35.94 -45.82 -3.25
CA ASP A 68 -36.65 -44.91 -2.35
C ASP A 68 -35.83 -44.61 -1.07
N LEU A 69 -35.15 -45.60 -0.50
CA LEU A 69 -34.26 -45.43 0.67
C LEU A 69 -32.99 -44.62 0.34
N VAL A 70 -32.40 -44.80 -0.85
CA VAL A 70 -31.24 -44.03 -1.30
C VAL A 70 -31.63 -42.58 -1.59
N GLU A 71 -32.78 -42.37 -2.23
CA GLU A 71 -33.33 -41.05 -2.53
C GLU A 71 -33.75 -40.31 -1.26
N ALA A 72 -34.33 -40.99 -0.26
CA ALA A 72 -34.59 -40.41 1.05
C ALA A 72 -33.31 -39.92 1.73
N LYS A 73 -32.25 -40.74 1.75
CA LYS A 73 -30.94 -40.36 2.29
C LYS A 73 -30.32 -39.15 1.59
N ARG A 74 -30.44 -39.05 0.26
CA ARG A 74 -30.00 -37.86 -0.49
C ARG A 74 -30.74 -36.61 -0.04
N ARG A 75 -32.06 -36.67 0.04
CA ARG A 75 -32.90 -35.55 0.50
C ARG A 75 -32.61 -35.14 1.93
N ASP A 76 -32.18 -36.05 2.80
CA ASP A 76 -31.77 -35.72 4.16
C ASP A 76 -30.41 -35.03 4.20
N VAL A 77 -29.43 -35.49 3.39
CA VAL A 77 -28.15 -34.77 3.18
C VAL A 77 -28.40 -33.36 2.59
N ASP A 78 -29.25 -33.23 1.58
CA ASP A 78 -29.59 -31.92 0.98
C ASP A 78 -30.18 -30.95 2.01
N LYS A 79 -31.01 -31.45 2.95
CA LYS A 79 -31.54 -30.64 4.06
C LYS A 79 -30.44 -30.23 5.04
N GLU A 80 -29.55 -31.14 5.42
CA GLU A 80 -28.44 -30.87 6.33
C GLU A 80 -27.45 -29.86 5.72
N GLU A 81 -27.09 -30.01 4.45
CA GLU A 81 -26.27 -29.05 3.72
C GLU A 81 -26.96 -27.69 3.60
N ALA A 82 -28.25 -27.64 3.27
CA ALA A 82 -29.00 -26.39 3.20
C ALA A 82 -29.09 -25.68 4.57
N LEU A 83 -29.23 -26.44 5.66
CA LEU A 83 -29.18 -25.90 7.03
C LEU A 83 -27.79 -25.36 7.37
N LEU A 84 -26.72 -26.10 7.06
CA LEU A 84 -25.34 -25.67 7.28
C LEU A 84 -25.00 -24.41 6.47
N GLN A 85 -25.36 -24.36 5.18
CA GLN A 85 -25.17 -23.18 4.34
C GLN A 85 -25.97 -21.98 4.88
N ARG A 86 -27.19 -22.19 5.36
CA ARG A 86 -28.00 -21.14 6.01
C ARG A 86 -27.35 -20.63 7.29
N GLN A 87 -26.77 -21.51 8.11
CA GLN A 87 -26.01 -21.14 9.32
C GLN A 87 -24.76 -20.35 8.96
N MET A 88 -23.89 -20.86 8.08
CA MET A 88 -22.68 -20.16 7.62
C MET A 88 -23.01 -18.77 7.03
N ARG A 89 -24.10 -18.66 6.26
CA ARG A 89 -24.57 -17.37 5.73
C ARG A 89 -25.04 -16.43 6.83
N ALA A 90 -25.80 -16.93 7.81
CA ALA A 90 -26.24 -16.13 8.95
C ALA A 90 -25.07 -15.64 9.82
N GLU A 91 -24.07 -16.49 10.07
CA GLU A 91 -22.84 -16.13 10.78
C GLU A 91 -22.01 -15.11 10.01
N THR A 92 -21.88 -15.26 8.69
CA THR A 92 -21.16 -14.32 7.83
C THR A 92 -21.83 -12.94 7.84
N ILE A 93 -23.17 -12.89 7.74
CA ILE A 93 -23.95 -11.66 7.85
C ILE A 93 -23.80 -11.04 9.25
N LYS A 94 -23.88 -11.85 10.32
CA LYS A 94 -23.69 -11.38 11.70
C LYS A 94 -22.30 -10.75 11.87
N ARG A 95 -21.23 -11.45 11.45
CA ARG A 95 -19.84 -10.96 11.50
C ARG A 95 -19.64 -9.68 10.68
N ALA A 96 -20.32 -9.55 9.54
CA ALA A 96 -20.30 -8.31 8.75
C ALA A 96 -20.99 -7.15 9.49
N ASN A 97 -22.18 -7.40 10.07
CA ASN A 97 -22.91 -6.39 10.84
C ASN A 97 -22.15 -5.95 12.10
N ASP A 98 -21.52 -6.89 12.81
CA ASP A 98 -20.68 -6.58 13.98
C ASP A 98 -19.47 -5.73 13.58
N LYS A 99 -18.79 -6.04 12.46
CA LYS A 99 -17.71 -5.19 11.91
C LYS A 99 -18.17 -3.79 11.50
N LEU A 100 -19.34 -3.66 10.87
CA LEU A 100 -19.91 -2.35 10.51
C LEU A 100 -20.22 -1.54 11.78
N TYR A 101 -20.78 -2.19 12.80
CA TYR A 101 -21.08 -1.58 14.09
C TYR A 101 -19.80 -1.12 14.83
N GLU A 102 -18.75 -1.95 14.87
CA GLU A 102 -17.42 -1.57 15.38
C GLU A 102 -16.81 -0.38 14.64
N GLN A 103 -17.11 -0.23 13.35
CA GLN A 103 -16.62 0.88 12.53
C GLN A 103 -17.41 2.20 12.71
N THR A 104 -18.50 2.21 13.47
CA THR A 104 -19.23 3.44 13.80
C THR A 104 -18.36 4.42 14.60
N GLY A 105 -18.65 5.72 14.50
CA GLY A 105 -17.92 6.76 15.25
C GLY A 105 -18.01 6.55 16.76
N LYS A 106 -19.18 6.15 17.27
CA LYS A 106 -19.41 5.87 18.70
C LYS A 106 -18.53 4.71 19.21
N MET A 107 -18.45 3.60 18.48
CA MET A 107 -17.58 2.46 18.84
C MET A 107 -16.08 2.79 18.71
N LYS A 108 -15.68 3.55 17.69
CA LYS A 108 -14.29 4.03 17.55
C LYS A 108 -13.86 4.93 18.71
N LEU A 109 -14.73 5.87 19.12
CA LEU A 109 -14.52 6.71 20.30
C LEU A 109 -14.42 5.86 21.59
N LEU A 110 -15.34 4.90 21.77
CA LEU A 110 -15.31 3.98 22.91
C LEU A 110 -13.98 3.24 23.00
N ARG A 111 -13.51 2.65 21.88
CA ARG A 111 -12.22 1.95 21.84
C ARG A 111 -11.04 2.87 22.14
N SER A 112 -11.07 4.11 21.66
CA SER A 112 -10.06 5.13 21.98
C SER A 112 -10.02 5.44 23.49
N ASN A 113 -11.19 5.64 24.10
CA ASN A 113 -11.31 5.96 25.53
C ASN A 113 -11.01 4.76 26.44
N LEU A 114 -11.32 3.53 26.02
CA LEU A 114 -10.90 2.29 26.69
C LEU A 114 -9.37 2.18 26.72
N LEU A 115 -8.73 2.31 25.56
CA LEU A 115 -7.27 2.28 25.45
C LEU A 115 -6.63 3.39 26.29
N TYR A 116 -7.19 4.60 26.27
CA TYR A 116 -6.67 5.71 27.06
C TYR A 116 -6.83 5.48 28.57
N ALA A 117 -7.93 4.87 29.02
CA ALA A 117 -8.09 4.46 30.41
C ALA A 117 -7.07 3.38 30.82
N GLU A 118 -6.82 2.38 29.97
CA GLU A 118 -5.79 1.36 30.22
C GLU A 118 -4.38 1.96 30.30
N VAL A 119 -4.02 2.84 29.36
CA VAL A 119 -2.72 3.54 29.36
C VAL A 119 -2.53 4.39 30.62
N ILE A 120 -3.58 5.01 31.15
CA ILE A 120 -3.53 5.74 32.42
C ILE A 120 -3.21 4.81 33.59
N GLU A 121 -3.83 3.63 33.67
CA GLU A 121 -3.56 2.66 34.75
C GLU A 121 -2.14 2.08 34.63
N THR A 122 -1.71 1.64 33.45
CA THR A 122 -0.32 1.21 33.21
C THR A 122 0.69 2.31 33.52
N ARG A 123 0.32 3.59 33.33
CA ARG A 123 1.18 4.71 33.72
C ARG A 123 1.28 4.87 35.24
N LYS A 124 0.23 4.59 36.02
CA LYS A 124 0.32 4.56 37.49
C LYS A 124 1.23 3.42 37.96
N GLU A 125 1.08 2.23 37.38
CA GLU A 125 1.93 1.05 37.65
C GLU A 125 3.42 1.39 37.42
N GLN A 126 3.76 1.98 36.27
CA GLN A 126 5.12 2.43 35.98
C GLN A 126 5.67 3.48 36.96
N ILE A 127 4.82 4.36 37.49
CA ILE A 127 5.23 5.39 38.46
C ILE A 127 5.51 4.74 39.82
N ALA A 128 4.66 3.80 40.25
CA ALA A 128 4.86 3.02 41.48
C ALA A 128 6.14 2.18 41.40
N GLU A 129 6.33 1.42 40.32
CA GLU A 129 7.52 0.60 40.08
C GLU A 129 8.80 1.47 40.05
N LYS A 130 8.75 2.65 39.43
CA LYS A 130 9.89 3.58 39.44
C LYS A 130 10.22 4.09 40.85
N ALA A 131 9.22 4.30 41.70
CA ALA A 131 9.43 4.71 43.09
C ALA A 131 10.07 3.58 43.92
N GLU A 132 9.59 2.35 43.76
CA GLU A 132 10.14 1.14 44.41
C GLU A 132 11.62 0.90 44.01
N ARG A 133 11.92 0.89 42.70
CA ARG A 133 13.30 0.80 42.20
C ARG A 133 14.21 1.92 42.73
N HIS A 134 13.66 3.11 42.99
CA HIS A 134 14.41 4.22 43.58
C HIS A 134 14.70 3.98 45.07
N THR A 135 13.73 3.48 45.85
CA THR A 135 13.97 3.11 47.25
C THR A 135 14.97 1.97 47.38
N ASP A 136 14.91 0.97 46.49
CA ASP A 136 15.87 -0.14 46.47
C ASP A 136 17.29 0.34 46.13
N ALA A 137 17.42 1.23 45.13
CA ALA A 137 18.71 1.84 44.79
C ALA A 137 19.29 2.66 45.95
N GLN A 138 18.44 3.38 46.69
CA GLN A 138 18.87 4.10 47.91
C GLN A 138 19.31 3.14 49.02
N ALA A 139 18.57 2.06 49.27
CA ALA A 139 18.93 1.05 50.26
C ALA A 139 20.26 0.35 49.92
N LEU A 140 20.45 -0.02 48.65
CA LEU A 140 21.70 -0.61 48.16
C LEU A 140 22.89 0.35 48.29
N ALA A 141 22.70 1.64 47.93
CA ALA A 141 23.73 2.66 48.07
C ALA A 141 24.11 2.90 49.54
N ALA A 142 23.12 2.89 50.45
CA ALA A 142 23.36 3.01 51.89
C ALA A 142 24.14 1.80 52.45
N ALA A 143 23.77 0.58 52.06
CA ALA A 143 24.48 -0.64 52.45
C ALA A 143 25.94 -0.65 51.95
N TYR A 144 26.16 -0.28 50.68
CA TYR A 144 27.51 -0.15 50.12
C TYR A 144 28.33 0.93 50.85
N HIS A 145 27.73 2.08 51.17
CA HIS A 145 28.41 3.14 51.92
C HIS A 145 28.83 2.68 53.33
N GLN A 146 27.99 1.92 54.03
CA GLN A 146 28.34 1.30 55.32
C GLN A 146 29.48 0.29 55.18
N GLU A 147 29.50 -0.52 54.13
CA GLU A 147 30.59 -1.47 53.87
C GLU A 147 31.92 -0.73 53.58
N VAL A 148 31.88 0.36 52.81
CA VAL A 148 33.05 1.22 52.55
C VAL A 148 33.56 1.85 53.85
N ILE A 149 32.68 2.42 54.69
CA ILE A 149 33.07 2.96 56.00
C ILE A 149 33.74 1.87 56.86
N ARG A 150 33.19 0.64 56.88
CA ARG A 150 33.77 -0.47 57.64
C ARG A 150 35.17 -0.82 57.14
N LYS A 151 35.37 -0.93 55.82
CA LYS A 151 36.69 -1.21 55.21
C LYS A 151 37.71 -0.09 55.46
N VAL A 152 37.28 1.17 55.46
CA VAL A 152 38.15 2.31 55.82
C VAL A 152 38.56 2.21 57.29
N ALA A 153 37.62 1.98 58.21
CA ALA A 153 37.91 1.83 59.63
C ALA A 153 38.81 0.60 59.94
N GLU A 154 38.61 -0.52 59.24
CA GLU A 154 39.51 -1.69 59.27
C GLU A 154 40.92 -1.32 58.78
N GLY A 155 41.02 -0.54 57.69
CA GLY A 155 42.28 -0.02 57.14
C GLY A 155 43.02 0.92 58.09
N ASP A 156 42.33 1.92 58.64
CA ASP A 156 42.87 2.87 59.61
C ASP A 156 43.37 2.16 60.88
N ALA A 157 42.62 1.16 61.37
CA ALA A 157 43.02 0.35 62.51
C ALA A 157 44.27 -0.50 62.21
N ALA A 158 44.36 -1.07 61.01
CA ALA A 158 45.54 -1.81 60.57
C ALA A 158 46.76 -0.90 60.40
N GLU A 159 46.62 0.27 59.76
CA GLU A 159 47.70 1.24 59.61
C GLU A 159 48.20 1.68 60.99
N LYS A 160 47.29 2.06 61.90
CA LYS A 160 47.63 2.42 63.28
C LYS A 160 48.38 1.29 63.99
N ALA A 161 47.93 0.05 63.88
CA ALA A 161 48.63 -1.09 64.46
C ALA A 161 50.05 -1.27 63.88
N THR A 162 50.24 -1.03 62.57
CA THR A 162 51.60 -1.04 61.98
C THR A 162 52.47 0.13 62.45
N ALA A 163 51.88 1.31 62.65
CA ALA A 163 52.56 2.49 63.17
C ALA A 163 52.99 2.28 64.64
N ASP A 164 52.09 1.75 65.47
CA ASP A 164 52.37 1.39 66.87
C ASP A 164 53.44 0.30 66.95
N ALA A 165 53.40 -0.72 66.08
CA ALA A 165 54.44 -1.76 66.00
C ALA A 165 55.80 -1.21 65.52
N ARG A 166 55.82 -0.25 64.58
CA ARG A 166 57.05 0.47 64.18
C ARG A 166 57.59 1.31 65.33
N ALA A 167 56.73 2.02 66.06
CA ALA A 167 57.11 2.82 67.22
C ALA A 167 57.64 1.95 68.37
N ALA A 168 57.04 0.78 68.61
CA ALA A 168 57.53 -0.19 69.59
C ALA A 168 58.93 -0.71 69.22
N LYS A 169 59.15 -1.09 67.95
CA LYS A 169 60.47 -1.49 67.44
C LYS A 169 61.50 -0.36 67.54
N ALA A 170 61.13 0.87 67.22
CA ALA A 170 62.01 2.02 67.36
C ALA A 170 62.41 2.25 68.83
N ARG A 171 61.49 2.06 69.79
CA ARG A 171 61.79 2.13 71.24
C ARG A 171 62.72 1.02 71.70
N THR A 172 62.56 -0.22 71.21
CA THR A 172 63.51 -1.31 71.54
C THR A 172 64.88 -1.02 70.96
N THR A 173 64.99 -0.69 69.67
CA THR A 173 66.27 -0.32 69.04
C THR A 173 66.96 0.84 69.76
N ALA A 174 66.22 1.88 70.17
CA ALA A 174 66.80 3.01 70.92
C ALA A 174 67.31 2.61 72.31
N ARG A 175 66.62 1.68 72.99
CA ARG A 175 67.08 1.10 74.27
C ARG A 175 68.35 0.28 74.07
N ASP A 176 68.39 -0.56 73.05
CA ASP A 176 69.54 -1.40 72.73
C ASP A 176 70.77 -0.55 72.37
N GLN A 177 70.58 0.51 71.57
CA GLN A 177 71.61 1.50 71.26
C GLN A 177 72.14 2.22 72.52
N GLN A 178 71.26 2.61 73.45
CA GLN A 178 71.69 3.19 74.72
C GLN A 178 72.48 2.19 75.58
N GLN A 179 72.12 0.92 75.56
CA GLN A 179 72.87 -0.13 76.26
C GLN A 179 74.24 -0.35 75.62
N GLN A 180 74.32 -0.49 74.29
CA GLN A 180 75.57 -0.60 73.54
C GLN A 180 76.50 0.59 73.79
N LEU A 181 75.98 1.83 73.88
CA LEU A 181 76.77 3.01 74.23
C LEU A 181 77.34 2.95 75.65
N ARG A 182 76.58 2.44 76.63
CA ARG A 182 77.08 2.24 78.01
C ARG A 182 78.11 1.12 78.10
N GLU A 183 77.89 0.02 77.38
CA GLU A 183 78.85 -1.09 77.28
C GLU A 183 80.15 -0.64 76.61
N PHE A 184 80.06 0.14 75.52
CA PHE A 184 81.20 0.77 74.87
C PHE A 184 81.93 1.76 75.78
N GLN A 185 81.22 2.65 76.48
CA GLN A 185 81.84 3.54 77.47
C GLN A 185 82.56 2.76 78.57
N THR A 186 81.96 1.67 79.07
CA THR A 186 82.54 0.83 80.13
C THR A 186 83.80 0.11 79.62
N SER A 187 83.75 -0.48 78.42
CA SER A 187 84.91 -1.14 77.81
C SER A 187 86.01 -0.14 77.42
N TYR A 188 85.65 1.06 77.00
CA TYR A 188 86.59 2.14 76.71
C TYR A 188 87.29 2.64 77.97
N ILE A 189 86.56 2.86 79.08
CA ILE A 189 87.15 3.18 80.39
C ILE A 189 88.08 2.05 80.85
N ALA A 190 87.68 0.79 80.74
CA ALA A 190 88.54 -0.35 81.06
C ALA A 190 89.80 -0.38 80.17
N SER A 191 89.67 -0.05 78.88
CA SER A 191 90.81 0.06 77.95
C SER A 191 91.75 1.22 78.30
N LEU A 192 91.24 2.34 78.81
CA LEU A 192 92.04 3.46 79.29
C LEU A 192 92.77 3.15 80.61
N VAL A 193 92.11 2.42 81.53
CA VAL A 193 92.77 1.91 82.75
C VAL A 193 93.89 0.95 82.36
N LYS A 194 93.63 -0.01 81.49
CA LYS A 194 94.65 -0.95 81.01
C LYS A 194 95.77 -0.22 80.24
N ALA A 195 95.46 0.73 79.35
CA ALA A 195 96.47 1.49 78.63
C ALA A 195 97.33 2.37 79.56
N LYS A 196 96.81 2.76 80.73
CA LYS A 196 97.59 3.40 81.79
C LYS A 196 98.51 2.40 82.49
N GLU A 197 98.02 1.20 82.84
CA GLU A 197 98.83 0.12 83.41
C GLU A 197 99.95 -0.31 82.45
N ASP A 198 99.60 -0.62 81.20
CA ASP A 198 100.52 -0.90 80.09
C ASP A 198 101.50 0.27 79.88
N GLY A 199 101.06 1.53 80.04
CA GLY A 199 101.89 2.73 79.95
C GLY A 199 102.88 2.89 81.10
N ASP A 200 102.48 2.57 82.32
CA ASP A 200 103.34 2.53 83.51
C ASP A 200 104.39 1.40 83.40
N GLU A 201 104.01 0.24 82.82
CA GLU A 201 104.97 -0.81 82.46
C GLU A 201 105.90 -0.39 81.32
N THR A 202 105.38 0.27 80.29
CA THR A 202 106.18 0.78 79.17
C THR A 202 107.16 1.85 79.64
N GLN A 203 106.85 2.67 80.64
CA GLN A 203 107.84 3.57 81.25
C GLN A 203 108.97 2.82 81.98
N ARG A 204 108.70 1.66 82.59
CA ARG A 204 109.75 0.80 83.18
C ARG A 204 110.61 0.18 82.07
N ALA A 205 109.97 -0.36 81.03
CA ALA A 205 110.65 -0.97 79.89
C ALA A 205 111.46 0.04 79.07
N ALA A 206 110.95 1.26 78.85
CA ALA A 206 111.64 2.31 78.12
C ALA A 206 112.88 2.83 78.87
N LYS A 207 112.85 2.87 80.22
CA LYS A 207 114.06 3.15 81.01
C LYS A 207 115.14 2.08 80.78
N ALA A 208 114.77 0.80 80.77
CA ALA A 208 115.68 -0.30 80.46
C ALA A 208 116.11 -0.36 78.97
N ALA A 209 115.27 0.15 78.05
CA ALA A 209 115.58 0.16 76.61
C ALA A 209 116.46 1.34 76.19
N ILE A 210 116.39 2.49 76.88
CA ILE A 210 117.33 3.61 76.67
C ILE A 210 118.77 3.16 77.00
N GLU A 211 118.95 2.31 78.01
CA GLU A 211 120.25 1.69 78.33
C GLU A 211 120.76 0.76 77.21
N ALA A 212 119.89 0.23 76.34
CA ALA A 212 120.25 -0.66 75.23
C ALA A 212 120.38 0.06 73.86
N GLU A 213 119.67 1.16 73.63
CA GLU A 213 119.69 1.86 72.32
C GLU A 213 120.99 2.67 72.07
N GLU A 214 121.78 2.95 73.12
CA GLU A 214 123.14 3.52 72.98
C GLU A 214 124.15 2.54 72.32
N ASP A 215 123.81 1.25 72.27
CA ASP A 215 124.65 0.22 71.63
C ASP A 215 124.32 0.04 70.13
N GLU A 216 123.04 0.00 69.73
CA GLU A 216 122.64 -0.33 68.35
C GLU A 216 122.85 0.80 67.31
N LYS A 217 122.77 2.07 67.71
CA LYS A 217 122.83 3.23 66.78
C LYS A 217 124.14 3.33 65.95
N ARG A 218 125.13 2.49 66.25
CA ARG A 218 126.42 2.40 65.56
C ARG A 218 126.36 1.63 64.22
N ALA A 219 125.30 0.85 63.95
CA ALA A 219 125.30 -0.15 62.87
C ALA A 219 124.66 0.26 61.51
N LEU A 220 123.57 1.04 61.49
CA LEU A 220 122.62 0.99 60.36
C LEU A 220 122.89 1.92 59.15
N LYS A 221 123.86 2.84 59.20
CA LYS A 221 123.99 3.96 58.23
C LYS A 221 124.41 3.59 56.77
N LEU A 222 124.51 2.31 56.39
CA LEU A 222 125.25 1.89 55.19
C LEU A 222 124.45 1.48 53.94
N LYS A 223 123.13 1.20 53.99
CA LYS A 223 122.47 0.37 52.94
C LYS A 223 121.58 1.07 51.88
N ASN A 224 120.96 2.22 52.13
CA ASN A 224 119.74 2.63 51.38
C ASN A 224 119.96 3.58 50.18
N ARG A 225 120.65 3.19 49.09
CA ARG A 225 120.96 4.14 47.99
C ARG A 225 120.81 3.67 46.51
N ALA A 226 120.07 2.60 46.17
CA ALA A 226 120.27 1.91 44.88
C ALA A 226 119.08 1.74 43.87
N GLU A 227 117.78 1.86 44.22
CA GLU A 227 116.72 1.13 43.46
C GLU A 227 115.76 1.91 42.50
N MET A 228 116.01 3.17 42.12
CA MET A 228 114.90 4.09 41.74
C MET A 228 114.41 4.16 40.25
N GLU A 229 115.05 3.55 39.23
CA GLU A 229 115.11 4.20 37.89
C GLU A 229 114.43 3.55 36.63
N LYS A 230 113.36 2.72 36.70
CA LYS A 230 113.00 1.82 35.55
C LYS A 230 111.60 1.83 34.85
N MET A 231 110.60 2.67 35.16
CA MET A 231 109.20 2.42 34.72
C MET A 231 108.43 3.64 34.16
N LEU A 232 108.07 3.72 32.86
CA LEU A 232 107.18 4.81 32.35
C LEU A 232 106.45 4.62 30.99
N THR A 233 106.94 3.82 30.04
CA THR A 233 106.78 4.13 28.59
C THR A 233 105.96 3.11 27.75
N ALA A 234 104.61 3.22 27.64
CA ALA A 234 103.82 2.21 26.88
C ALA A 234 102.42 2.53 26.25
N ASN A 235 101.81 3.74 26.33
CA ASN A 235 100.37 3.91 25.97
C ASN A 235 100.04 5.08 25.00
N LYS A 236 99.83 4.84 23.68
CA LYS A 236 99.44 5.92 22.73
C LYS A 236 98.53 5.62 21.50
N ASP A 237 98.15 4.38 21.16
CA ASP A 237 97.73 4.04 19.76
C ASP A 237 96.23 3.82 19.43
N LEU A 238 95.27 4.15 20.33
CA LEU A 238 93.88 3.61 20.21
C LEU A 238 92.87 4.38 19.30
N HIS A 239 93.23 5.50 18.66
CA HIS A 239 92.23 6.54 18.33
C HIS A 239 91.59 6.60 16.91
N GLN A 240 91.84 5.66 15.99
CA GLN A 240 91.71 5.94 14.54
C GLN A 240 90.46 5.45 13.74
N ARG A 241 89.39 4.87 14.33
CA ARG A 241 88.32 4.16 13.54
C ARG A 241 86.86 4.55 13.85
N ARG A 242 86.36 5.73 13.43
CA ARG A 242 84.96 6.15 13.77
C ARG A 242 84.13 7.00 12.77
N ALA A 243 84.45 7.09 11.47
CA ALA A 243 83.94 8.18 10.61
C ALA A 243 82.93 7.87 9.46
N GLU A 244 82.63 6.62 9.10
CA GLU A 244 82.07 6.30 7.75
C GLU A 244 80.53 6.19 7.60
N ARG A 245 79.71 6.49 8.62
CA ARG A 245 78.30 5.99 8.66
C ARG A 245 77.15 7.00 8.45
N ILE A 246 77.36 8.13 7.78
CA ILE A 246 76.39 9.26 7.77
C ILE A 246 75.86 9.68 6.37
N SER A 247 76.41 9.19 5.25
CA SER A 247 76.16 9.78 3.91
C SER A 247 74.96 9.26 3.10
N GLU A 248 74.16 8.29 3.58
CA GLU A 248 73.17 7.59 2.73
C GLU A 248 71.71 8.07 2.85
N GLU A 249 71.30 8.79 3.90
CA GLU A 249 69.86 9.04 4.18
C GLU A 249 69.22 10.24 3.46
N LEU A 250 69.99 11.16 2.85
CA LEU A 250 69.46 12.46 2.37
C LEU A 250 68.92 12.49 0.92
N ALA A 251 69.07 11.43 0.13
CA ALA A 251 68.82 11.48 -1.32
C ALA A 251 67.37 11.20 -1.79
N TYR A 252 66.47 10.73 -0.92
CA TYR A 252 65.18 10.16 -1.33
C TYR A 252 63.99 11.14 -1.37
N MET A 253 64.02 12.26 -0.63
CA MET A 253 62.82 13.06 -0.34
C MET A 253 62.44 14.13 -1.39
N GLU A 254 63.29 14.44 -2.37
CA GLU A 254 63.12 15.68 -3.17
C GLU A 254 62.34 15.50 -4.51
N LYS A 255 62.13 14.26 -4.97
CA LYS A 255 61.53 13.99 -6.30
C LYS A 255 60.00 14.11 -6.39
N CYS A 256 59.27 14.15 -5.28
CA CYS A 256 57.80 14.06 -5.30
C CYS A 256 57.05 15.41 -5.44
N ARG A 257 57.73 16.55 -5.49
CA ARG A 257 57.08 17.88 -5.36
C ARG A 257 56.76 18.61 -6.68
N GLN A 258 57.20 18.11 -7.85
CA GLN A 258 57.18 18.88 -9.11
C GLN A 258 56.12 18.46 -10.16
N GLN A 259 55.20 17.53 -9.88
CA GLN A 259 54.25 17.01 -10.89
C GLN A 259 52.82 17.60 -10.85
N ARG A 260 52.51 18.54 -9.93
CA ARG A 260 51.12 18.99 -9.69
C ARG A 260 50.68 20.22 -10.51
N ASP A 261 51.60 21.05 -11.00
CA ASP A 261 51.28 22.32 -11.69
C ASP A 261 51.11 22.20 -13.22
N VAL A 262 51.39 21.03 -13.81
CA VAL A 262 51.28 20.81 -15.27
C VAL A 262 49.83 20.48 -15.69
N LEU A 263 49.06 19.82 -14.83
CA LEU A 263 47.70 19.36 -15.14
C LEU A 263 46.66 20.51 -15.23
N ASP A 264 46.82 21.59 -14.45
CA ASP A 264 45.81 22.64 -14.34
C ASP A 264 45.80 23.63 -15.54
N ARG A 265 46.87 23.65 -16.34
CA ARG A 265 46.96 24.47 -17.57
C ARG A 265 46.25 23.83 -18.77
N ALA A 266 46.15 22.49 -18.82
CA ALA A 266 45.47 21.78 -19.91
C ALA A 266 43.94 21.93 -19.89
N ALA A 267 43.34 22.05 -18.70
CA ALA A 267 41.88 22.17 -18.53
C ALA A 267 41.32 23.47 -19.13
N ARG A 268 42.06 24.59 -19.05
CA ARG A 268 41.60 25.91 -19.52
C ARG A 268 41.60 26.04 -21.05
N ALA A 269 42.42 25.25 -21.75
CA ALA A 269 42.52 25.28 -23.22
C ALA A 269 41.35 24.57 -23.94
N ARG A 270 40.70 23.57 -23.33
CA ARG A 270 39.55 22.87 -23.95
C ARG A 270 38.29 23.74 -24.02
N LYS A 271 38.04 24.57 -23.00
CA LYS A 271 36.79 25.34 -22.85
C LYS A 271 36.62 26.49 -23.87
N SER A 272 37.71 27.02 -24.43
CA SER A 272 37.68 28.09 -25.45
C SER A 272 37.53 27.59 -26.90
N LEU A 273 37.73 26.30 -27.14
CA LEU A 273 37.58 25.66 -28.46
C LEU A 273 36.12 25.20 -28.71
N GLU A 274 35.44 24.79 -27.65
CA GLU A 274 34.05 24.32 -27.68
C GLU A 274 33.05 25.47 -27.95
N THR A 275 33.31 26.64 -27.37
CA THR A 275 32.51 27.87 -27.59
C THR A 275 32.58 28.38 -29.03
N LYS A 276 33.73 28.27 -29.71
CA LYS A 276 33.86 28.66 -31.13
C LYS A 276 33.03 27.75 -32.05
N ARG A 277 33.08 26.44 -31.83
CA ARG A 277 32.31 25.44 -32.60
C ARG A 277 30.80 25.56 -32.41
N PHE A 278 30.34 26.13 -31.29
CA PHE A 278 28.92 26.43 -31.08
C PHE A 278 28.44 27.61 -31.94
N ASN A 279 29.23 28.70 -31.98
CA ASN A 279 28.88 29.91 -32.74
C ASN A 279 28.84 29.67 -34.26
N GLU A 280 29.77 28.88 -34.79
CA GLU A 280 29.78 28.47 -36.21
C GLU A 280 28.49 27.73 -36.63
N LYS A 281 27.98 26.84 -35.75
CA LYS A 281 26.72 26.09 -35.98
C LYS A 281 25.45 26.94 -35.82
N GLN A 282 25.54 28.11 -35.17
CA GLN A 282 24.48 29.11 -35.11
C GLN A 282 24.44 29.92 -36.41
N ALA A 283 25.59 30.40 -36.90
CA ALA A 283 25.69 31.19 -38.13
C ALA A 283 25.13 30.46 -39.37
N ILE A 284 25.44 29.16 -39.54
CA ILE A 284 24.92 28.34 -40.65
C ILE A 284 23.39 28.22 -40.61
N ARG A 285 22.78 28.20 -39.41
CA ARG A 285 21.32 28.13 -39.28
C ARG A 285 20.65 29.46 -39.66
N GLN A 286 21.25 30.59 -39.30
CA GLN A 286 20.71 31.90 -39.70
C GLN A 286 20.71 32.09 -41.22
N GLN A 287 21.78 31.68 -41.91
CA GLN A 287 21.87 31.77 -43.38
C GLN A 287 20.78 30.98 -44.12
N MET A 288 20.29 29.86 -43.56
CA MET A 288 19.17 29.13 -44.16
C MET A 288 17.82 29.83 -43.94
N ILE A 289 17.63 30.50 -42.80
CA ILE A 289 16.43 31.31 -42.53
C ILE A 289 16.39 32.51 -43.49
N ASP A 290 17.51 33.22 -43.65
CA ASP A 290 17.62 34.40 -44.52
C ASP A 290 17.45 34.08 -46.03
N LYS A 291 17.64 32.81 -46.42
CA LYS A 291 17.34 32.34 -47.78
C LYS A 291 15.84 32.09 -47.96
N ALA A 292 15.20 31.43 -47.00
CA ALA A 292 13.76 31.10 -47.07
C ALA A 292 12.87 32.36 -47.06
N THR A 293 13.26 33.41 -46.33
CA THR A 293 12.53 34.70 -46.33
C THR A 293 12.59 35.41 -47.68
N ARG A 294 13.73 35.36 -48.39
CA ARG A 294 13.87 35.95 -49.74
C ARG A 294 13.02 35.23 -50.79
N GLU A 295 12.91 33.90 -50.72
CA GLU A 295 12.08 33.13 -51.66
C GLU A 295 10.58 33.46 -51.46
N LEU A 296 10.12 33.69 -50.22
CA LEU A 296 8.77 34.17 -49.91
C LEU A 296 8.48 35.59 -50.42
N GLU A 297 9.41 36.54 -50.26
CA GLU A 297 9.25 37.90 -50.80
C GLU A 297 9.22 37.94 -52.33
N ALA A 298 9.98 37.06 -52.99
CA ALA A 298 9.97 36.92 -54.44
C ALA A 298 8.62 36.38 -54.96
N SER A 299 8.02 35.41 -54.26
CA SER A 299 6.69 34.89 -54.61
C SER A 299 5.60 35.95 -54.52
N ARG A 300 5.57 36.75 -53.43
CA ARG A 300 4.60 37.86 -53.29
C ARG A 300 4.67 38.86 -54.44
N LYS A 301 5.88 39.33 -54.78
CA LYS A 301 6.09 40.28 -55.89
C LYS A 301 5.69 39.71 -57.25
N ALA A 302 5.62 38.38 -57.42
CA ALA A 302 5.14 37.77 -58.66
C ALA A 302 3.60 37.74 -58.74
N GLU A 303 2.89 37.73 -57.61
CA GLU A 303 1.42 37.81 -57.56
C GLU A 303 0.94 39.25 -57.80
N ASP A 304 1.51 40.25 -57.12
CA ASP A 304 1.15 41.67 -57.29
C ASP A 304 1.24 42.12 -58.77
N ASN A 305 2.30 41.72 -59.49
CA ASN A 305 2.51 42.02 -60.91
C ASN A 305 1.52 41.35 -61.87
N LYS A 306 0.76 40.36 -61.39
CA LYS A 306 -0.23 39.62 -62.18
C LYS A 306 -1.60 40.31 -62.12
N GLU A 307 -2.02 40.74 -60.92
CA GLU A 307 -3.26 41.49 -60.71
C GLU A 307 -3.25 42.82 -61.50
N GLU A 308 -2.12 43.52 -61.53
CA GLU A 308 -2.01 44.81 -62.23
C GLU A 308 -2.16 44.69 -63.77
N LYS A 309 -1.79 43.55 -64.36
CA LYS A 309 -2.00 43.26 -65.79
C LYS A 309 -3.44 42.87 -66.11
N GLU A 310 -4.11 42.15 -65.22
CA GLU A 310 -5.51 41.77 -65.40
C GLU A 310 -6.43 43.01 -65.32
N ALA A 311 -6.12 43.97 -64.44
CA ALA A 311 -6.82 45.25 -64.35
C ALA A 311 -6.76 46.09 -65.64
N LEU A 312 -5.63 46.07 -66.36
CA LEU A 312 -5.46 46.86 -67.58
C LEU A 312 -6.22 46.26 -68.79
N GLN A 313 -6.27 44.92 -68.89
CA GLN A 313 -7.01 44.24 -69.96
C GLN A 313 -8.54 44.36 -69.80
N GLN A 314 -9.02 44.52 -68.57
CA GLN A 314 -10.45 44.69 -68.30
C GLN A 314 -10.98 46.01 -68.89
N ARG A 315 -10.25 47.12 -68.71
CA ARG A 315 -10.67 48.45 -69.22
C ARG A 315 -10.77 48.49 -70.75
N GLN A 316 -9.83 47.88 -71.47
CA GLN A 316 -9.89 47.86 -72.95
C GLN A 316 -11.09 47.05 -73.48
N LYS A 317 -11.53 46.00 -72.77
CA LYS A 317 -12.78 45.28 -73.11
C LYS A 317 -14.03 46.11 -72.87
N GLU A 318 -14.02 47.05 -71.93
CA GLU A 318 -15.20 47.85 -71.59
C GLU A 318 -15.50 48.91 -72.66
N ASP A 319 -14.47 49.55 -73.23
CA ASP A 319 -14.62 50.56 -74.30
C ASP A 319 -15.10 49.95 -75.63
N ASP A 320 -14.52 48.83 -76.08
CA ASP A 320 -14.96 48.12 -77.29
C ASP A 320 -16.39 47.54 -77.14
N ALA A 321 -16.77 47.17 -75.92
CA ALA A 321 -18.14 46.75 -75.60
C ALA A 321 -19.15 47.93 -75.66
N ALA A 322 -18.71 49.17 -75.39
CA ALA A 322 -19.57 50.35 -75.49
C ALA A 322 -19.89 50.71 -76.95
N ALA A 323 -18.90 50.62 -77.85
CA ALA A 323 -19.08 50.92 -79.27
C ALA A 323 -19.97 49.89 -80.00
N ASN A 324 -19.87 48.60 -79.66
CA ASN A 324 -20.76 47.58 -80.22
C ASN A 324 -22.18 47.65 -79.63
N LYS A 325 -22.35 48.10 -78.38
CA LYS A 325 -23.67 48.30 -77.75
C LYS A 325 -24.53 49.34 -78.47
N THR A 326 -23.97 50.38 -79.07
CA THR A 326 -24.76 51.43 -79.74
C THR A 326 -25.34 50.95 -81.06
N LYS A 327 -24.53 50.32 -81.93
CA LYS A 327 -25.02 49.76 -83.21
C LYS A 327 -26.03 48.62 -82.99
N ALA A 328 -25.75 47.73 -82.03
CA ALA A 328 -26.69 46.67 -81.66
C ALA A 328 -28.03 47.22 -81.15
N ARG A 329 -28.07 48.38 -80.48
CA ARG A 329 -29.33 49.00 -79.99
C ARG A 329 -30.26 49.46 -81.11
N GLU A 330 -29.74 49.89 -82.25
CA GLU A 330 -30.56 50.42 -83.35
C GLU A 330 -31.22 49.29 -84.16
N GLU A 331 -30.46 48.24 -84.51
CA GLU A 331 -31.04 47.02 -85.12
C GLU A 331 -32.00 46.32 -84.16
N LEU A 332 -31.63 46.22 -82.88
CA LEU A 332 -32.50 45.66 -81.84
C LEU A 332 -33.79 46.47 -81.69
N ARG A 333 -33.78 47.80 -81.80
CA ARG A 333 -35.01 48.62 -81.75
C ARG A 333 -35.97 48.26 -82.89
N LEU A 334 -35.47 48.14 -84.12
CA LEU A 334 -36.28 47.78 -85.29
C LEU A 334 -36.84 46.34 -85.20
N GLN A 335 -36.07 45.40 -84.66
CA GLN A 335 -36.55 44.06 -84.35
C GLN A 335 -37.55 44.05 -83.18
N ILE A 336 -37.33 44.86 -82.14
CA ILE A 336 -38.24 45.04 -81.00
C ILE A 336 -39.59 45.56 -81.47
N ASP A 337 -39.65 46.54 -82.36
CA ASP A 337 -40.95 47.13 -82.76
C ASP A 337 -41.78 46.15 -83.61
N ARG A 338 -41.15 45.39 -84.51
CA ARG A 338 -41.82 44.28 -85.24
C ARG A 338 -42.21 43.13 -84.31
N SER A 339 -41.34 42.75 -83.38
CA SER A 339 -41.60 41.74 -82.36
C SER A 339 -42.75 42.17 -81.43
N ARG A 340 -42.81 43.44 -81.03
CA ARG A 340 -43.89 44.02 -80.21
C ARG A 340 -45.23 43.95 -80.90
N ALA A 341 -45.32 44.24 -82.18
CA ALA A 341 -46.59 44.13 -82.92
C ALA A 341 -47.12 42.67 -82.92
N ILE A 342 -46.23 41.69 -83.15
CA ILE A 342 -46.58 40.26 -83.10
C ILE A 342 -46.87 39.82 -81.66
N GLN A 343 -46.09 40.27 -80.67
CA GLN A 343 -46.29 39.98 -79.25
C GLN A 343 -47.60 40.56 -78.73
N ILE A 344 -48.00 41.77 -79.12
CA ILE A 344 -49.29 42.36 -78.69
C ILE A 344 -50.45 41.49 -79.21
N ARG A 345 -50.38 41.04 -80.47
CA ARG A 345 -51.39 40.14 -81.06
C ARG A 345 -51.42 38.77 -80.37
N GLN A 346 -50.26 38.13 -80.23
CA GLN A 346 -50.13 36.87 -79.50
C GLN A 346 -50.48 37.01 -78.01
N ARG A 347 -50.31 38.19 -77.41
CA ARG A 347 -50.68 38.46 -76.02
C ARG A 347 -52.18 38.65 -75.88
N ALA A 348 -52.86 39.27 -76.84
CA ALA A 348 -54.32 39.32 -76.87
C ALA A 348 -54.92 37.92 -77.03
N GLU A 349 -54.44 37.13 -78.00
CA GLU A 349 -54.87 35.75 -78.23
C GLU A 349 -54.56 34.84 -77.01
N LYS A 350 -53.38 35.00 -76.39
CA LYS A 350 -53.03 34.30 -75.15
C LYS A 350 -53.82 34.78 -73.94
N GLU A 351 -54.15 36.06 -73.84
CA GLU A 351 -54.94 36.59 -72.73
C GLU A 351 -56.41 36.13 -72.84
N GLU A 352 -56.93 35.97 -74.06
CA GLU A 352 -58.26 35.37 -74.29
C GLU A 352 -58.27 33.87 -73.99
N ALA A 353 -57.25 33.13 -74.44
CA ALA A 353 -57.06 31.72 -74.07
C ALA A 353 -56.87 31.54 -72.56
N GLN A 354 -56.03 32.36 -71.92
CA GLN A 354 -55.83 32.38 -70.47
C GLN A 354 -57.12 32.71 -69.74
N ARG A 355 -57.94 33.67 -70.20
CA ARG A 355 -59.26 33.93 -69.59
C ARG A 355 -60.26 32.79 -69.77
N ALA A 356 -60.05 31.88 -70.72
CA ALA A 356 -60.83 30.66 -70.86
C ALA A 356 -60.30 29.56 -69.93
N GLU A 357 -59.00 29.27 -69.99
CA GLU A 357 -58.29 28.35 -69.08
C GLU A 357 -58.52 28.73 -67.62
N ASP A 358 -58.33 30.00 -67.24
CA ASP A 358 -58.58 30.54 -65.89
C ASP A 358 -60.02 30.30 -65.44
N LYS A 359 -61.02 30.29 -66.32
CA LYS A 359 -62.41 29.98 -65.93
C LYS A 359 -62.59 28.50 -65.63
N GLU A 360 -62.03 27.61 -66.45
CA GLU A 360 -62.06 26.16 -66.21
C GLU A 360 -61.24 25.80 -64.97
N ILE A 361 -60.04 26.38 -64.83
CA ILE A 361 -59.14 26.25 -63.68
C ILE A 361 -59.80 26.81 -62.41
N ASN A 362 -60.49 27.95 -62.45
CA ASN A 362 -61.24 28.45 -61.29
C ASN A 362 -62.46 27.58 -60.96
N ALA A 363 -63.14 26.98 -61.95
CA ALA A 363 -64.23 26.05 -61.70
C ALA A 363 -63.73 24.74 -61.05
N TYR A 364 -62.63 24.19 -61.58
CA TYR A 364 -61.91 23.06 -61.02
C TYR A 364 -61.41 23.36 -59.60
N PHE A 365 -60.76 24.50 -59.37
CA PHE A 365 -60.31 24.90 -58.03
C PHE A 365 -61.47 25.13 -57.07
N ARG A 366 -62.63 25.68 -57.48
CA ARG A 366 -63.80 25.79 -56.60
C ARG A 366 -64.33 24.42 -56.16
N GLN A 367 -64.40 23.46 -57.10
CA GLN A 367 -64.77 22.09 -56.75
C GLN A 367 -63.71 21.45 -55.84
N ARG A 368 -62.42 21.62 -56.18
CA ARG A 368 -61.32 21.04 -55.43
C ARG A 368 -61.15 21.64 -54.04
N THR A 369 -61.37 22.94 -53.86
CA THR A 369 -61.40 23.60 -52.54
C THR A 369 -62.59 23.11 -51.73
N SER A 370 -63.77 22.89 -52.34
CA SER A 370 -64.90 22.28 -51.63
C SER A 370 -64.63 20.82 -51.20
N GLU A 371 -63.90 20.05 -52.01
CA GLU A 371 -63.42 18.71 -51.63
C GLU A 371 -62.37 18.79 -50.50
N MET A 372 -61.40 19.69 -50.60
CA MET A 372 -60.37 19.91 -49.58
C MET A 372 -61.01 20.38 -48.27
N ASP A 373 -61.89 21.37 -48.28
CA ASP A 373 -62.66 21.82 -47.11
C ASP A 373 -63.46 20.67 -46.45
N ARG A 374 -63.86 19.64 -47.22
CA ARG A 374 -64.55 18.46 -46.68
C ARG A 374 -63.55 17.47 -46.08
N LEU A 375 -62.45 17.18 -46.79
CA LEU A 375 -61.36 16.32 -46.31
C LEU A 375 -60.67 16.91 -45.07
N ASP A 376 -60.44 18.22 -45.03
CA ASP A 376 -59.89 18.95 -43.89
C ASP A 376 -60.83 18.86 -42.68
N LYS A 377 -62.15 18.95 -42.88
CA LYS A 377 -63.14 18.75 -41.79
C LYS A 377 -63.17 17.29 -41.31
N GLU A 378 -63.05 16.33 -42.22
CA GLU A 378 -62.94 14.90 -41.89
C GLU A 378 -61.62 14.60 -41.14
N GLU A 379 -60.50 15.21 -41.54
CA GLU A 379 -59.19 15.07 -40.90
C GLU A 379 -59.14 15.81 -39.55
N GLU A 380 -59.67 17.02 -39.43
CA GLU A 380 -59.82 17.74 -38.16
C GLU A 380 -60.66 16.93 -37.16
N ALA A 381 -61.80 16.38 -37.59
CA ALA A 381 -62.61 15.50 -36.76
C ALA A 381 -61.83 14.23 -36.33
N ALA A 382 -61.07 13.62 -37.24
CA ALA A 382 -60.20 12.48 -36.94
C ALA A 382 -59.00 12.86 -36.06
N ARG A 383 -58.47 14.08 -36.15
CA ARG A 383 -57.41 14.60 -35.27
C ARG A 383 -57.95 14.84 -33.87
N LEU A 384 -59.08 15.52 -33.73
CA LEU A 384 -59.76 15.74 -32.45
C LEU A 384 -60.15 14.42 -31.77
N ALA A 385 -60.58 13.41 -32.53
CA ALA A 385 -60.84 12.06 -32.01
C ALA A 385 -59.55 11.38 -31.49
N ARG A 386 -58.47 11.42 -32.27
CA ARG A 386 -57.13 10.90 -31.87
C ARG A 386 -56.57 11.65 -30.66
N GLU A 387 -56.66 12.97 -30.62
CA GLU A 387 -56.28 13.81 -29.48
C GLU A 387 -57.09 13.48 -28.22
N LYS A 388 -58.40 13.22 -28.34
CA LYS A 388 -59.25 12.82 -27.21
C LYS A 388 -58.85 11.45 -26.66
N GLN A 389 -58.55 10.49 -27.54
CA GLN A 389 -58.01 9.18 -27.13
C GLN A 389 -56.64 9.30 -26.47
N LEU A 390 -55.71 10.06 -27.07
CA LEU A 390 -54.37 10.31 -26.53
C LEU A 390 -54.45 10.99 -25.15
N ARG A 391 -55.28 12.01 -25.00
CA ARG A 391 -55.52 12.73 -23.72
C ARG A 391 -56.09 11.82 -22.63
N ASN A 392 -56.94 10.86 -22.99
CA ASN A 392 -57.46 9.86 -22.06
C ASN A 392 -56.37 8.84 -21.67
N SER A 393 -55.55 8.39 -22.64
CA SER A 393 -54.39 7.53 -22.37
C SER A 393 -53.37 8.21 -21.46
N GLN A 394 -53.01 9.46 -21.75
CA GLN A 394 -52.13 10.29 -20.91
C GLN A 394 -52.70 10.49 -19.50
N LYS A 395 -54.02 10.69 -19.34
CA LYS A 395 -54.67 10.75 -18.02
C LYS A 395 -54.58 9.43 -17.27
N LEU A 396 -54.68 8.29 -17.96
CA LEU A 396 -54.52 6.97 -17.33
C LEU A 396 -53.07 6.74 -16.90
N GLN A 397 -52.10 6.99 -17.79
CA GLN A 397 -50.67 6.92 -17.49
C GLN A 397 -50.27 7.86 -16.35
N ALA A 398 -50.82 9.08 -16.29
CA ALA A 398 -50.60 10.00 -15.18
C ALA A 398 -51.19 9.48 -13.86
N ARG A 399 -52.35 8.82 -13.89
CA ARG A 399 -52.92 8.15 -12.69
C ARG A 399 -52.05 6.99 -12.23
N GLU A 400 -51.58 6.15 -13.14
CA GLU A 400 -50.67 5.03 -12.82
C GLU A 400 -49.33 5.54 -12.27
N ARG A 401 -48.75 6.58 -12.88
CA ARG A 401 -47.55 7.22 -12.38
C ARG A 401 -47.77 7.79 -10.98
N ASN A 402 -48.82 8.58 -10.78
CA ASN A 402 -49.15 9.13 -9.45
C ASN A 402 -49.42 8.03 -8.40
N ALA A 403 -49.96 6.87 -8.81
CA ALA A 403 -50.14 5.72 -7.92
C ALA A 403 -48.79 5.05 -7.57
N LYS A 404 -47.88 4.91 -8.54
CA LYS A 404 -46.50 4.43 -8.31
C LYS A 404 -45.71 5.40 -7.44
N ASP A 405 -45.79 6.70 -7.69
CA ASP A 405 -45.10 7.74 -6.93
C ASP A 405 -45.62 7.78 -5.47
N ARG A 406 -46.93 7.62 -5.25
CA ARG A 406 -47.51 7.46 -3.90
C ARG A 406 -47.08 6.16 -3.20
N ALA A 407 -47.01 5.05 -3.93
CA ALA A 407 -46.54 3.77 -3.39
C ALA A 407 -45.05 3.84 -3.02
N LEU A 408 -44.24 4.55 -3.81
CA LEU A 408 -42.83 4.84 -3.53
C LEU A 408 -42.70 5.71 -2.27
N GLN A 409 -43.46 6.80 -2.15
CA GLN A 409 -43.48 7.64 -0.94
C GLN A 409 -43.92 6.85 0.31
N ALA A 410 -44.91 5.96 0.19
CA ALA A 410 -45.31 5.07 1.28
C ALA A 410 -44.20 4.08 1.67
N TYR A 411 -43.48 3.54 0.69
CA TYR A 411 -42.32 2.67 0.93
C TYR A 411 -41.13 3.43 1.55
N GLU A 412 -40.83 4.64 1.09
CA GLU A 412 -39.78 5.52 1.61
C GLU A 412 -40.07 5.94 3.06
N THR A 413 -41.30 6.33 3.37
CA THR A 413 -41.71 6.69 4.75
C THR A 413 -41.64 5.50 5.70
N VAL A 414 -42.05 4.30 5.29
CA VAL A 414 -41.89 3.07 6.09
C VAL A 414 -40.40 2.72 6.29
N ASN A 415 -39.56 2.84 5.26
CA ASN A 415 -38.12 2.60 5.38
C ASN A 415 -37.41 3.66 6.23
N HIS A 416 -37.85 4.91 6.17
CA HIS A 416 -37.33 5.99 7.01
C HIS A 416 -37.65 5.73 8.48
N ALA A 417 -38.90 5.38 8.80
CA ALA A 417 -39.31 4.97 10.15
C ALA A 417 -38.52 3.74 10.64
N ARG A 418 -38.29 2.74 9.78
CA ARG A 418 -37.48 1.57 10.08
C ARG A 418 -36.00 1.91 10.33
N THR A 419 -35.45 2.87 9.58
CA THR A 419 -34.07 3.37 9.78
C THR A 419 -33.94 4.10 11.12
N ILE A 420 -34.91 4.95 11.48
CA ILE A 420 -34.95 5.64 12.79
C ILE A 420 -35.03 4.62 13.94
N ALA A 421 -35.89 3.60 13.81
CA ALA A 421 -36.00 2.54 14.82
C ALA A 421 -34.67 1.77 14.98
N ALA A 422 -34.02 1.40 13.87
CA ALA A 422 -32.72 0.72 13.90
C ALA A 422 -31.62 1.60 14.55
N GLN A 423 -31.62 2.91 14.31
CA GLN A 423 -30.71 3.85 14.99
C GLN A 423 -30.96 3.93 16.51
N GLY A 424 -32.22 3.85 16.94
CA GLY A 424 -32.57 3.75 18.36
C GLY A 424 -32.03 2.46 19.01
N ASP A 425 -32.23 1.32 18.34
CA ASP A 425 -31.71 0.02 18.78
C ASP A 425 -30.18 0.00 18.83
N GLU A 426 -29.50 0.64 17.89
CA GLU A 426 -28.03 0.80 17.87
C GLU A 426 -27.50 1.63 19.05
N ASP A 427 -28.19 2.70 19.43
CA ASP A 427 -27.83 3.56 20.56
C ASP A 427 -28.05 2.86 21.91
N ASP A 428 -29.09 2.04 22.04
CA ASP A 428 -29.31 1.23 23.25
C ASP A 428 -28.37 0.02 23.30
N ARG A 429 -28.00 -0.57 22.16
CA ARG A 429 -26.89 -1.53 22.06
C ARG A 429 -25.58 -0.88 22.51
N PHE A 430 -25.32 0.37 22.11
CA PHE A 430 -24.10 1.10 22.48
C PHE A 430 -24.03 1.32 23.99
N LYS A 431 -25.09 1.87 24.60
CA LYS A 431 -25.16 2.07 26.05
C LYS A 431 -24.89 0.79 26.82
N LYS A 432 -25.53 -0.34 26.44
CA LYS A 432 -25.33 -1.66 27.07
C LYS A 432 -23.87 -2.11 27.03
N ILE A 433 -23.20 -1.93 25.89
CA ILE A 433 -21.76 -2.27 25.73
C ILE A 433 -20.90 -1.37 26.61
N VAL A 434 -21.13 -0.05 26.63
CA VAL A 434 -20.37 0.88 27.46
C VAL A 434 -20.58 0.60 28.96
N HIS A 435 -21.80 0.28 29.38
CA HIS A 435 -22.10 -0.10 30.77
C HIS A 435 -21.36 -1.38 31.17
N GLY A 436 -21.34 -2.43 30.33
CA GLY A 436 -20.55 -3.63 30.60
C GLY A 436 -19.06 -3.33 30.80
N TYR A 437 -18.48 -2.43 30.00
CA TYR A 437 -17.09 -1.98 30.21
C TYR A 437 -16.91 -1.13 31.48
N ILE A 438 -17.89 -0.31 31.86
CA ILE A 438 -17.86 0.45 33.12
C ILE A 438 -17.85 -0.51 34.31
N ASP A 439 -18.70 -1.54 34.29
CA ASP A 439 -18.80 -2.54 35.35
C ASP A 439 -17.50 -3.36 35.45
N ASP A 440 -16.95 -3.78 34.31
CA ASP A 440 -15.64 -4.44 34.22
C ASP A 440 -14.47 -3.60 34.79
N PHE A 441 -14.49 -2.29 34.52
CA PHE A 441 -13.44 -1.37 35.00
C PHE A 441 -13.61 -1.07 36.49
N ASN A 442 -14.84 -0.86 36.97
CA ASN A 442 -15.15 -0.72 38.39
C ASN A 442 -14.74 -1.97 39.18
N ALA A 443 -15.04 -3.17 38.67
CA ALA A 443 -14.63 -4.43 39.29
C ALA A 443 -13.11 -4.60 39.38
N LYS A 444 -12.36 -3.99 38.45
CA LYS A 444 -10.88 -3.95 38.43
C LYS A 444 -10.29 -2.75 39.19
N GLY A 445 -11.11 -1.90 39.83
CA GLY A 445 -10.67 -0.68 40.51
C GLY A 445 -10.11 0.40 39.59
N LYS A 446 -10.35 0.32 38.27
CA LYS A 446 -9.80 1.23 37.25
C LYS A 446 -10.69 2.46 37.06
N SER A 447 -10.10 3.56 36.56
CA SER A 447 -10.84 4.79 36.29
C SER A 447 -11.88 4.63 35.18
N THR A 448 -13.16 4.79 35.50
CA THR A 448 -14.31 4.75 34.57
C THR A 448 -14.70 6.10 33.99
N TYR A 449 -14.05 7.20 34.40
CA TYR A 449 -14.39 8.57 33.99
C TYR A 449 -14.50 8.76 32.47
N LEU A 450 -13.58 8.17 31.70
CA LEU A 450 -13.55 8.27 30.25
C LEU A 450 -14.69 7.50 29.56
N LEU A 451 -15.23 6.47 30.22
CA LEU A 451 -16.36 5.66 29.74
C LEU A 451 -17.70 6.32 30.09
N HIS A 452 -17.81 6.97 31.25
CA HIS A 452 -18.94 7.86 31.52
C HIS A 452 -18.98 9.06 30.55
N ARG A 453 -17.82 9.54 30.09
CA ARG A 453 -17.75 10.58 29.04
C ARG A 453 -18.23 10.09 27.67
N THR A 454 -18.04 8.81 27.30
CA THR A 454 -18.55 8.29 26.01
C THR A 454 -20.06 8.12 25.99
N LEU A 455 -20.69 7.70 27.10
CA LEU A 455 -22.16 7.63 27.22
C LEU A 455 -22.84 8.96 26.91
N ASN A 456 -22.24 10.08 27.34
CA ASN A 456 -22.79 11.42 27.17
C ASN A 456 -22.53 12.02 25.77
N HIS A 457 -21.73 11.40 24.92
CA HIS A 457 -21.32 11.99 23.64
C HIS A 457 -22.23 11.53 22.48
N LYS A 458 -23.22 12.36 22.15
CA LYS A 458 -24.31 12.02 21.20
C LYS A 458 -23.85 11.74 19.78
N ASN A 459 -22.88 12.51 19.26
CA ASN A 459 -22.24 12.30 17.95
C ASN A 459 -20.77 12.75 18.06
N PRO A 460 -19.78 11.85 17.97
CA PRO A 460 -18.39 12.26 17.82
C PRO A 460 -18.15 12.79 16.41
N ASP A 461 -17.65 14.03 16.31
CA ASP A 461 -17.04 14.55 15.09
C ASP A 461 -15.75 13.75 14.82
N MET A 462 -15.91 12.67 14.07
CA MET A 462 -14.80 11.88 13.56
C MET A 462 -14.07 12.73 12.52
N PHE A 463 -12.86 13.19 12.85
CA PHE A 463 -11.99 13.84 11.87
C PHE A 463 -11.91 12.98 10.60
N PRO A 464 -12.11 13.55 9.40
CA PRO A 464 -12.12 12.79 8.17
C PRO A 464 -10.78 12.07 7.99
N ALA A 465 -10.83 10.76 7.75
CA ALA A 465 -9.65 9.94 7.53
C ALA A 465 -9.09 10.18 6.12
N GLY A 466 -8.49 11.36 5.89
CA GLY A 466 -7.89 11.78 4.64
C GLY A 466 -7.17 13.12 4.78
N ASN A 467 -6.00 13.24 4.14
CA ASN A 467 -5.15 14.44 4.06
C ASN A 467 -4.31 14.81 5.31
N LEU A 468 -3.83 13.81 6.05
CA LEU A 468 -2.51 13.92 6.70
C LEU A 468 -1.46 13.28 5.78
N ASN A 469 -1.13 13.99 4.69
CA ASN A 469 0.09 13.73 3.94
C ASN A 469 1.25 14.30 4.75
N LEU A 470 2.03 13.41 5.37
CA LEU A 470 3.35 13.68 5.96
C LEU A 470 4.43 13.23 4.99
#